data_AF-A0A085S5R0-F1
#
_entry.id   AF-A0A085S5R0-F1
#
_cell.length_a   1.000
_cell.length_b   1.000
_cell.length_c   1.000
_cell.angle_alpha   90.00
_cell.angle_beta   90.00
_cell.angle_gamma   90.00
#
_symmetry.space_group_name_H-M   'P 1'
#
loop_
_entity.id
_entity.type
_entity.pdbx_description
1 polymer ?
#
loop_
_entity_poly.entity_id
_entity_poly.type
_entity_poly.pdbx_seq_one_letter_code
_entity_poly.pdbx_strand_id
1 'polypeptide(L)'
;MKWFRFPIAVIGLVLLSGCATQNESATQWLYPPMAVPLQASIQQEVQIARLSQLLQRTDLEPEIRAKMLFERGNYYDSVGLRDLARLDFTQSLSINPAQPDVFNLLGVYYTEAGEFDAAYESFDSTLELDPSNEYAVRNRAIALYYGERPQLALEEITKHYQQDPQDPFRALWLYIIESDIDPTKARTELLERYQQHDEQWGWVLVGLMLDQLSEEVAFKAIIAGSRENELLAQRLTEAYFYLGKRYQMQGELAHALSLYKLAISFNVYEYVEHRYAFLELGRIYQQAREEQLARAKAEAMTQ
;
A
#
# COMPACT_ATOMS: atom_id res chain seq x y z
N MET A 1 32.55 80.76 41.32
CA MET A 1 32.44 79.38 41.85
C MET A 1 31.25 78.72 41.17
N LYS A 2 31.48 77.56 40.51
CA LYS A 2 30.58 76.40 40.36
C LYS A 2 29.07 76.70 40.08
N TRP A 3 28.43 76.37 38.95
CA TRP A 3 28.46 75.17 38.11
C TRP A 3 27.71 75.38 36.76
N PHE A 4 28.18 74.66 35.72
CA PHE A 4 27.52 74.08 34.51
C PHE A 4 26.20 74.68 33.99
N ARG A 5 26.13 75.31 32.80
CA ARG A 5 26.17 74.84 31.38
C ARG A 5 24.76 74.70 30.73
N PHE A 6 24.54 75.54 29.71
CA PHE A 6 23.53 75.59 28.63
C PHE A 6 23.45 74.29 27.76
N PRO A 7 22.63 74.21 26.67
CA PRO A 7 21.16 74.19 26.57
C PRO A 7 20.68 73.00 25.66
N ILE A 8 19.39 73.03 25.33
CA ILE A 8 18.64 72.11 24.44
C ILE A 8 19.22 72.02 23.02
N ALA A 9 19.31 70.80 22.46
CA ALA A 9 19.23 70.55 21.01
C ALA A 9 18.63 69.17 20.72
N VAL A 10 17.49 69.19 20.02
CA VAL A 10 16.75 68.04 19.48
C VAL A 10 17.48 67.49 18.26
N ILE A 11 17.82 66.19 18.24
CA ILE A 11 18.20 65.46 17.03
C ILE A 11 17.68 64.01 17.08
N GLY A 12 16.77 63.71 16.14
CA GLY A 12 16.85 62.52 15.29
C GLY A 12 16.41 61.16 15.85
N LEU A 13 15.15 60.79 15.55
CA LEU A 13 14.72 59.41 15.43
C LEU A 13 15.68 58.60 14.55
N VAL A 14 16.19 57.48 15.07
CA VAL A 14 16.47 56.29 14.26
C VAL A 14 15.86 55.10 14.99
N LEU A 15 14.63 54.76 14.60
CA LEU A 15 14.02 53.49 14.94
C LEU A 15 14.85 52.41 14.21
N LEU A 16 15.72 51.73 14.94
CA LEU A 16 16.31 50.48 14.49
C LEU A 16 15.20 49.41 14.50
N SER A 17 14.37 49.42 13.45
CA SER A 17 13.56 48.27 13.07
C SER A 17 14.52 47.17 12.63
N GLY A 18 15.02 46.41 13.59
CA GLY A 18 15.63 45.12 13.33
C GLY A 18 14.57 44.27 12.63
N CYS A 19 14.73 44.08 11.32
CA CYS A 19 14.06 43.00 10.63
C CYS A 19 14.67 41.71 11.17
N ALA A 20 14.11 41.20 12.27
CA ALA A 20 14.18 39.78 12.53
C ALA A 20 13.39 39.13 11.41
N THR A 21 14.07 38.73 10.34
CA THR A 21 13.57 37.70 9.46
C THR A 21 13.40 36.44 10.32
N GLN A 22 12.21 36.28 10.87
CA GLN A 22 11.72 34.97 11.27
C GLN A 22 11.68 34.17 9.97
N ASN A 23 12.79 33.50 9.68
CA ASN A 23 12.77 32.34 8.82
C ASN A 23 12.07 31.23 9.63
N GLU A 24 10.76 31.39 9.85
CA GLU A 24 9.85 30.31 10.22
C GLU A 24 9.57 29.46 8.96
N SER A 25 10.64 29.08 8.27
CA SER A 25 10.72 27.78 7.62
C SER A 25 11.42 26.84 8.59
N ALA A 26 10.98 26.87 9.86
CA ALA A 26 10.98 25.63 10.62
C ALA A 26 10.05 24.74 9.81
N THR A 27 10.63 23.84 9.02
CA THR A 27 9.97 22.62 8.54
C THR A 27 9.26 22.09 9.76
N GLN A 28 7.96 22.41 9.88
CA GLN A 28 7.12 21.87 10.91
C GLN A 28 7.05 20.40 10.52
N TRP A 29 7.95 19.63 11.11
CA TRP A 29 8.01 18.20 10.97
C TRP A 29 6.69 17.73 11.58
N LEU A 30 5.65 17.71 10.75
CA LEU A 30 4.44 16.98 11.05
C LEU A 30 4.96 15.56 11.19
N TYR A 31 4.99 15.06 12.42
CA TYR A 31 5.19 13.64 12.62
C TYR A 31 4.18 12.94 11.71
N PRO A 32 4.63 12.00 10.86
CA PRO A 32 3.72 11.28 9.99
C PRO A 32 2.60 10.71 10.87
N PRO A 33 1.31 10.86 10.50
CA PRO A 33 0.24 10.35 11.32
C PRO A 33 0.37 8.84 11.50
N MET A 34 0.22 8.40 12.74
CA MET A 34 0.37 6.99 13.11
C MET A 34 -0.92 6.49 13.74
N ALA A 35 -1.42 5.36 13.24
CA ALA A 35 -2.37 4.53 13.97
C ALA A 35 -1.61 3.63 14.96
N VAL A 36 -2.33 3.16 15.98
CA VAL A 36 -1.85 2.04 16.80
C VAL A 36 -1.85 0.78 15.93
N PRO A 37 -0.75 0.01 15.86
CA PRO A 37 -0.71 -1.23 15.08
C PRO A 37 -1.79 -2.20 15.52
N LEU A 38 -2.53 -2.74 14.55
CA LEU A 38 -3.57 -3.72 14.82
C LEU A 38 -2.96 -4.97 15.49
N GLN A 39 -3.69 -5.48 16.47
CA GLN A 39 -3.32 -6.68 17.23
C GLN A 39 -4.40 -7.74 16.99
N ALA A 40 -4.01 -9.00 17.06
CA ALA A 40 -4.98 -10.09 17.10
C ALA A 40 -5.95 -9.89 18.26
N SER A 41 -7.24 -9.94 17.96
CA SER A 41 -8.27 -9.88 18.99
C SER A 41 -8.36 -11.21 19.74
N ILE A 42 -8.79 -11.16 21.01
CA ILE A 42 -9.09 -12.36 21.80
C ILE A 42 -10.06 -13.27 21.04
N GLN A 43 -11.01 -12.70 20.29
CA GLN A 43 -11.95 -13.47 19.49
C GLN A 43 -11.25 -14.27 18.39
N GLN A 44 -10.36 -13.64 17.61
CA GLN A 44 -9.58 -14.33 16.57
C GLN A 44 -8.73 -15.46 17.19
N GLU A 45 -8.01 -15.18 18.28
CA GLU A 45 -7.21 -16.19 18.98
C GLU A 45 -8.05 -17.38 19.46
N VAL A 46 -9.22 -17.11 20.06
CA VAL A 46 -10.15 -18.14 20.51
C VAL A 46 -10.69 -18.96 19.33
N GLN A 47 -11.01 -18.33 18.19
CA GLN A 47 -11.47 -19.09 17.01
C GLN A 47 -10.37 -19.97 16.44
N ILE A 48 -9.13 -19.48 16.34
CA ILE A 48 -7.98 -20.28 15.90
C ILE A 48 -7.79 -21.49 16.83
N ALA A 49 -7.82 -21.29 18.14
CA ALA A 49 -7.67 -22.36 19.12
C ALA A 49 -8.81 -23.39 19.01
N ARG A 50 -10.06 -22.91 18.89
CA ARG A 50 -11.25 -23.75 18.75
C ARG A 50 -11.22 -24.59 17.47
N LEU A 51 -10.97 -23.97 16.32
CA LEU A 51 -10.90 -24.66 15.03
C LEU A 51 -9.76 -25.68 15.03
N SER A 52 -8.63 -25.35 15.65
CA SER A 52 -7.52 -26.28 15.79
C SER A 52 -7.88 -27.53 16.59
N GLN A 53 -8.66 -27.39 17.67
CA GLN A 53 -9.17 -28.54 18.43
C GLN A 53 -10.20 -29.34 17.64
N LEU A 54 -11.12 -28.67 16.94
CA LEU A 54 -12.14 -29.35 16.14
C LEU A 54 -11.52 -30.16 14.99
N LEU A 55 -10.53 -29.62 14.30
CA LEU A 55 -9.89 -30.27 13.16
C LEU A 55 -9.11 -31.56 13.52
N GLN A 56 -8.77 -31.76 14.81
CA GLN A 56 -8.16 -33.01 15.28
C GLN A 56 -9.13 -34.20 15.29
N ARG A 57 -10.44 -33.93 15.27
CA ARG A 57 -11.46 -34.98 15.22
C ARG A 57 -11.37 -35.75 13.91
N THR A 58 -11.37 -37.08 13.97
CA THR A 58 -11.32 -37.95 12.78
C THR A 58 -12.71 -38.23 12.19
N ASP A 59 -13.78 -37.93 12.94
CA ASP A 59 -15.17 -38.18 12.59
C ASP A 59 -15.87 -37.01 11.89
N LEU A 60 -15.10 -36.04 11.37
CA LEU A 60 -15.65 -34.92 10.60
C LEU A 60 -15.90 -35.33 9.14
N GLU A 61 -17.09 -35.02 8.64
CA GLU A 61 -17.40 -35.10 7.21
C GLU A 61 -16.39 -34.27 6.39
N PRO A 62 -15.93 -34.76 5.22
CA PRO A 62 -14.92 -34.07 4.42
C PRO A 62 -15.28 -32.61 4.11
N GLU A 63 -16.52 -32.34 3.71
CA GLU A 63 -16.97 -30.98 3.39
C GLU A 63 -16.91 -30.04 4.60
N ILE A 64 -17.28 -30.54 5.78
CA ILE A 64 -17.19 -29.77 7.04
C ILE A 64 -15.72 -29.49 7.37
N ARG A 65 -14.84 -30.49 7.16
CA ARG A 65 -13.40 -30.31 7.35
C ARG A 65 -12.83 -29.25 6.42
N ALA A 66 -13.18 -29.28 5.12
CA ALA A 66 -12.75 -28.28 4.15
C ALA A 66 -13.17 -26.87 4.58
N LYS A 67 -14.45 -26.69 4.94
CA LYS A 67 -14.95 -25.41 5.45
C LYS A 67 -14.22 -24.93 6.70
N MET A 68 -13.95 -25.82 7.66
CA MET A 68 -13.21 -25.47 8.89
C MET A 68 -11.76 -25.08 8.61
N LEU A 69 -11.10 -25.76 7.66
CA LEU A 69 -9.75 -25.40 7.20
C LEU A 69 -9.77 -24.02 6.54
N PHE A 70 -10.71 -23.76 5.63
CA PHE A 70 -10.88 -22.43 5.03
C PHE A 70 -11.09 -21.34 6.10
N GLU A 71 -12.00 -21.55 7.04
CA GLU A 71 -12.25 -20.55 8.09
C GLU A 71 -11.02 -20.33 9.00
N ARG A 72 -10.28 -21.39 9.36
CA ARG A 72 -9.05 -21.24 10.15
C ARG A 72 -7.96 -20.54 9.34
N GLY A 73 -7.86 -20.82 8.04
CA GLY A 73 -6.99 -20.13 7.11
C GLY A 73 -7.27 -18.63 7.06
N ASN A 74 -8.55 -18.22 6.98
CA ASN A 74 -8.92 -16.81 7.05
C ASN A 74 -8.53 -16.16 8.39
N TYR A 75 -8.73 -16.86 9.51
CA TYR A 75 -8.26 -16.34 10.79
C TYR A 75 -6.74 -16.20 10.84
N TYR A 76 -5.99 -17.18 10.35
CA TYR A 76 -4.53 -17.08 10.23
C TYR A 76 -4.11 -15.91 9.34
N ASP A 77 -4.79 -15.69 8.22
CA ASP A 77 -4.52 -14.58 7.33
C ASP A 77 -4.73 -13.22 8.03
N SER A 78 -5.87 -13.05 8.71
CA SER A 78 -6.24 -11.83 9.42
C SER A 78 -5.26 -11.44 10.55
N VAL A 79 -4.44 -12.39 11.02
CA VAL A 79 -3.42 -12.14 12.06
C VAL A 79 -1.98 -12.26 11.54
N GLY A 80 -1.80 -12.30 10.21
CA GLY A 80 -0.48 -12.30 9.57
C GLY A 80 0.25 -13.64 9.56
N LEU A 81 -0.40 -14.74 9.93
CA LEU A 81 0.16 -16.10 9.91
C LEU A 81 0.02 -16.75 8.52
N ARG A 82 0.61 -16.12 7.51
CA ARG A 82 0.41 -16.41 6.07
C ARG A 82 0.73 -17.85 5.67
N ASP A 83 1.82 -18.43 6.18
CA ASP A 83 2.21 -19.80 5.85
C ASP A 83 1.21 -20.82 6.39
N LEU A 84 0.65 -20.57 7.59
CA LEU A 84 -0.39 -21.42 8.16
C LEU A 84 -1.70 -21.26 7.39
N ALA A 85 -2.02 -20.05 6.95
CA ALA A 85 -3.18 -19.80 6.08
C ALA A 85 -3.05 -20.52 4.73
N ARG A 86 -1.90 -20.39 4.03
CA ARG A 86 -1.61 -21.11 2.78
C ARG A 86 -1.72 -22.62 2.94
N LEU A 87 -1.22 -23.18 4.04
CA LEU A 87 -1.35 -24.60 4.35
C LEU A 87 -2.81 -25.02 4.46
N ASP A 88 -3.60 -24.31 5.27
CA ASP A 88 -5.01 -24.62 5.49
C ASP A 88 -5.85 -24.46 4.22
N PHE A 89 -5.60 -23.42 3.43
CA PHE A 89 -6.25 -23.22 2.13
C PHE A 89 -5.93 -24.34 1.14
N THR A 90 -4.67 -24.77 1.08
CA THR A 90 -4.26 -25.89 0.22
C THR A 90 -4.94 -27.19 0.66
N GLN A 91 -5.01 -27.46 1.97
CA GLN A 91 -5.72 -28.62 2.49
C GLN A 91 -7.23 -28.54 2.21
N SER A 92 -7.83 -27.36 2.35
CA SER A 92 -9.24 -27.12 2.03
C SER A 92 -9.53 -27.46 0.56
N LEU A 93 -8.75 -26.92 -0.38
CA LEU A 93 -8.90 -27.20 -1.82
C LEU A 93 -8.68 -28.66 -2.19
N SER A 94 -7.77 -29.34 -1.49
CA SER A 94 -7.55 -30.79 -1.71
C SER A 94 -8.77 -31.64 -1.36
N ILE A 95 -9.66 -31.13 -0.51
CA ILE A 95 -10.89 -31.81 -0.09
C ILE A 95 -12.09 -31.33 -0.92
N ASN A 96 -12.23 -30.01 -1.08
CA ASN A 96 -13.27 -29.39 -1.90
C ASN A 96 -12.63 -28.37 -2.88
N PRO A 97 -12.50 -28.70 -4.18
CA PRO A 97 -11.88 -27.79 -5.14
C PRO A 97 -12.83 -26.67 -5.63
N ALA A 98 -14.11 -26.66 -5.29
CA ALA A 98 -15.08 -25.68 -5.77
C ALA A 98 -15.14 -24.43 -4.88
N GLN A 99 -13.98 -23.81 -4.63
CA GLN A 99 -13.84 -22.66 -3.72
C GLN A 99 -13.07 -21.50 -4.40
N PRO A 100 -13.75 -20.63 -5.18
CA PRO A 100 -13.11 -19.54 -5.93
C PRO A 100 -12.34 -18.56 -5.04
N ASP A 101 -12.87 -18.23 -3.86
CA ASP A 101 -12.23 -17.31 -2.91
C ASP A 101 -10.89 -17.85 -2.38
N VAL A 102 -10.80 -19.17 -2.19
CA VAL A 102 -9.57 -19.82 -1.71
C VAL A 102 -8.48 -19.77 -2.77
N PHE A 103 -8.85 -20.02 -4.03
CA PHE A 103 -7.92 -19.84 -5.15
C PHE A 103 -7.44 -18.39 -5.26
N ASN A 104 -8.31 -17.40 -5.08
CA ASN A 104 -7.92 -15.99 -5.15
C ASN A 104 -6.91 -15.62 -4.05
N LEU A 105 -7.15 -16.08 -2.82
CA LEU A 105 -6.22 -15.86 -1.70
C LEU A 105 -4.86 -16.54 -1.92
N LEU A 106 -4.85 -17.77 -2.44
CA LEU A 106 -3.61 -18.46 -2.80
C LEU A 106 -2.87 -17.70 -3.91
N GLY A 107 -3.57 -17.19 -4.92
CA GLY A 107 -2.98 -16.37 -5.98
C GLY A 107 -2.26 -15.13 -5.44
N VAL A 108 -2.84 -14.47 -4.44
CA VAL A 108 -2.20 -13.34 -3.74
C VAL A 108 -0.92 -13.79 -3.02
N TYR A 109 -0.95 -14.91 -2.29
CA TYR A 109 0.26 -15.43 -1.64
C TYR A 109 1.35 -15.85 -2.63
N TYR A 110 0.98 -16.49 -3.74
CA TYR A 110 1.92 -16.83 -4.80
C TYR A 110 2.56 -15.58 -5.42
N THR A 111 1.77 -14.52 -5.61
CA THR A 111 2.27 -13.22 -6.08
C THR A 111 3.27 -12.62 -5.10
N GLU A 112 2.98 -12.63 -3.79
CA GLU A 112 3.90 -12.16 -2.76
C GLU A 112 5.21 -12.98 -2.72
N ALA A 113 5.13 -14.28 -2.98
CA ALA A 113 6.28 -15.18 -3.02
C ALA A 113 7.10 -15.06 -4.33
N GLY A 114 6.61 -14.33 -5.33
CA GLY A 114 7.20 -14.30 -6.68
C GLY A 114 6.98 -15.58 -7.49
N GLU A 115 6.08 -16.46 -7.05
CA GLU A 115 5.66 -17.68 -7.72
C GLU A 115 4.59 -17.36 -8.79
N PHE A 116 4.92 -16.52 -9.77
CA PHE A 116 3.93 -15.90 -10.66
C PHE A 116 3.11 -16.89 -11.50
N ASP A 117 3.71 -17.97 -12.00
CA ASP A 117 2.96 -18.97 -12.79
C ASP A 117 1.85 -19.63 -11.94
N ALA A 118 2.15 -19.98 -10.69
CA ALA A 118 1.16 -20.51 -9.74
C ALA A 118 0.11 -19.46 -9.35
N ALA A 119 0.49 -18.18 -9.30
CA ALA A 119 -0.44 -17.08 -9.08
C ALA A 119 -1.45 -16.98 -10.23
N TYR A 120 -0.99 -17.00 -11.48
CA TYR A 120 -1.86 -16.95 -12.67
C TYR A 120 -2.83 -18.11 -12.71
N GLU A 121 -2.35 -19.35 -12.53
CA GLU A 121 -3.20 -20.55 -12.48
C GLU A 121 -4.26 -20.45 -11.38
N SER A 122 -3.91 -19.89 -10.22
CA SER A 122 -4.86 -19.69 -9.12
C SER A 122 -5.93 -18.66 -9.48
N PHE A 123 -5.57 -17.51 -10.03
CA PHE A 123 -6.56 -16.52 -10.45
C PHE A 123 -7.43 -16.98 -11.60
N ASP A 124 -6.87 -17.73 -12.55
CA ASP A 124 -7.63 -18.33 -13.65
C ASP A 124 -8.63 -19.35 -13.10
N SER A 125 -8.22 -20.19 -12.14
CA SER A 125 -9.13 -21.11 -11.43
C SER A 125 -10.24 -20.36 -10.70
N THR A 126 -9.96 -19.20 -10.07
CA THR A 126 -11.01 -18.35 -9.49
C THR A 126 -11.99 -17.88 -10.56
N LEU A 127 -11.52 -17.35 -11.69
CA LEU A 127 -12.40 -16.81 -12.72
C LEU A 127 -13.13 -17.88 -13.53
N GLU A 128 -12.63 -19.11 -13.58
CA GLU A 128 -13.36 -20.26 -14.13
C GLU A 128 -14.55 -20.64 -13.24
N LEU A 129 -14.37 -20.60 -11.91
CA LEU A 129 -15.40 -20.93 -10.93
C LEU A 129 -16.38 -19.78 -10.69
N ASP A 130 -15.88 -18.55 -10.68
CA ASP A 130 -16.63 -17.30 -10.51
C ASP A 130 -16.11 -16.22 -11.48
N PRO A 131 -16.66 -16.16 -12.71
CA PRO A 131 -16.28 -15.16 -13.71
C PRO A 131 -16.56 -13.71 -13.31
N SER A 132 -17.34 -13.49 -12.25
CA SER A 132 -17.71 -12.15 -11.76
C SER A 132 -16.79 -11.65 -10.63
N ASN A 133 -15.79 -12.44 -10.25
CA ASN A 133 -14.90 -12.10 -9.15
C ASN A 133 -13.95 -10.94 -9.51
N GLU A 134 -14.39 -9.72 -9.19
CA GLU A 134 -13.66 -8.49 -9.47
C GLU A 134 -12.28 -8.44 -8.78
N TYR A 135 -12.16 -9.04 -7.60
CA TYR A 135 -10.89 -9.12 -6.87
C TYR A 135 -9.86 -9.95 -7.64
N ALA A 136 -10.25 -11.11 -8.18
CA ALA A 136 -9.35 -11.96 -8.95
C ALA A 136 -8.88 -11.31 -10.25
N VAL A 137 -9.76 -10.57 -10.95
CA VAL A 137 -9.35 -9.80 -12.14
C VAL A 137 -8.28 -8.77 -11.78
N ARG A 138 -8.52 -7.98 -10.72
CA ARG A 138 -7.54 -6.98 -10.27
C ARG A 138 -6.24 -7.64 -9.80
N ASN A 139 -6.33 -8.68 -8.98
CA ASN A 139 -5.16 -9.35 -8.40
C ASN A 139 -4.31 -10.03 -9.48
N ARG A 140 -4.93 -10.61 -10.52
CA ARG A 140 -4.19 -11.16 -11.66
C ARG A 140 -3.46 -10.09 -12.46
N ALA A 141 -4.11 -8.95 -12.73
CA ALA A 141 -3.45 -7.83 -13.40
C ALA A 141 -2.23 -7.32 -12.59
N ILE A 142 -2.35 -7.26 -11.25
CA ILE A 142 -1.24 -6.91 -10.37
C ILE A 142 -0.14 -7.98 -10.38
N ALA A 143 -0.51 -9.27 -10.40
CA ALA A 143 0.47 -10.35 -10.53
C ALA A 143 1.22 -10.28 -11.87
N LEU A 144 0.52 -9.97 -12.97
CA LEU A 144 1.14 -9.77 -14.29
C LEU A 144 2.10 -8.58 -14.29
N TYR A 145 1.74 -7.51 -13.58
CA TYR A 145 2.62 -6.35 -13.37
C TYR A 145 3.90 -6.74 -12.63
N TYR A 146 3.78 -7.44 -11.50
CA TYR A 146 4.94 -7.88 -10.73
C TYR A 146 5.76 -8.97 -11.45
N GLY A 147 5.12 -9.80 -12.27
CA GLY A 147 5.75 -10.81 -13.11
C GLY A 147 6.32 -10.28 -14.43
N GLU A 148 6.55 -8.97 -14.54
CA GLU A 148 7.19 -8.31 -15.69
C GLU A 148 6.44 -8.51 -17.03
N ARG A 149 5.10 -8.58 -16.98
CA ARG A 149 4.22 -8.62 -18.15
C ARG A 149 3.30 -7.39 -18.23
N PRO A 150 3.85 -6.17 -18.27
CA PRO A 150 3.06 -4.95 -18.11
C PRO A 150 2.04 -4.73 -19.25
N GLN A 151 2.29 -5.20 -20.48
CA GLN A 151 1.32 -5.05 -21.58
C GLN A 151 0.05 -5.89 -21.35
N LEU A 152 0.21 -7.12 -20.86
CA LEU A 152 -0.94 -7.98 -20.51
C LEU A 152 -1.66 -7.41 -19.29
N ALA A 153 -0.91 -6.98 -18.27
CA ALA A 153 -1.47 -6.31 -17.10
C ALA A 153 -2.30 -5.08 -17.49
N LEU A 154 -1.80 -4.25 -18.41
CA LEU A 154 -2.48 -3.05 -18.90
C LEU A 154 -3.80 -3.39 -19.60
N GLU A 155 -3.80 -4.42 -20.46
CA GLU A 155 -5.02 -4.84 -21.14
C GLU A 155 -6.10 -5.27 -20.14
N GLU A 156 -5.74 -6.10 -19.16
CA GLU A 156 -6.68 -6.60 -18.16
C GLU A 156 -7.20 -5.51 -17.23
N ILE A 157 -6.29 -4.70 -16.67
CA ILE A 157 -6.68 -3.64 -15.72
C ILE A 157 -7.48 -2.54 -16.40
N THR A 158 -7.26 -2.29 -17.70
CA THR A 158 -8.07 -1.33 -18.48
C THR A 158 -9.51 -1.82 -18.61
N LYS A 159 -9.71 -3.10 -18.96
CA LYS A 159 -11.06 -3.70 -19.03
C LYS A 159 -11.75 -3.66 -17.67
N HIS A 160 -11.00 -3.96 -16.61
CA HIS A 160 -11.50 -3.91 -15.24
C HIS A 160 -11.92 -2.50 -14.82
N TYR A 161 -11.11 -1.48 -15.11
CA TYR A 161 -11.47 -0.08 -14.86
C TYR A 161 -12.74 0.34 -15.62
N GLN A 162 -12.94 -0.10 -16.87
CA GLN A 162 -14.12 0.24 -17.64
C GLN A 162 -15.45 -0.27 -17.04
N GLN A 163 -15.41 -1.30 -16.19
CA GLN A 163 -16.59 -1.82 -15.50
C GLN A 163 -17.08 -0.87 -14.39
N ASP A 164 -16.16 -0.17 -13.72
CA ASP A 164 -16.49 0.86 -12.72
C ASP A 164 -15.44 1.99 -12.75
N PRO A 165 -15.63 3.00 -13.61
CA PRO A 165 -14.71 4.13 -13.72
C PRO A 165 -14.63 5.03 -12.48
N GLN A 166 -15.58 4.91 -11.55
CA GLN A 166 -15.61 5.74 -10.34
C GLN A 166 -14.80 5.12 -9.19
N ASP A 167 -14.36 3.86 -9.32
CA ASP A 167 -13.52 3.19 -8.32
C ASP A 167 -12.08 3.76 -8.37
N PRO A 168 -11.64 4.49 -7.31
CA PRO A 168 -10.32 5.10 -7.26
C PRO A 168 -9.19 4.06 -7.24
N PHE A 169 -9.41 2.86 -6.70
CA PHE A 169 -8.38 1.82 -6.64
C PHE A 169 -8.13 1.19 -8.01
N ARG A 170 -9.18 1.03 -8.83
CA ARG A 170 -9.01 0.65 -10.24
C ARG A 170 -8.21 1.70 -11.00
N ALA A 171 -8.52 2.98 -10.78
CA ALA A 171 -7.79 4.08 -11.40
C ALA A 171 -6.31 4.13 -10.96
N LEU A 172 -6.02 3.91 -9.68
CA LEU A 172 -4.66 3.86 -9.13
C LEU A 172 -3.84 2.71 -9.72
N TRP A 173 -4.38 1.48 -9.74
CA TRP A 173 -3.65 0.34 -10.28
C TRP A 173 -3.48 0.43 -11.80
N LEU A 174 -4.48 0.92 -12.53
CA LEU A 174 -4.33 1.23 -13.95
C LEU A 174 -3.21 2.25 -14.18
N TYR A 175 -3.18 3.34 -13.42
CA TYR A 175 -2.11 4.33 -13.51
C TYR A 175 -0.73 3.75 -13.19
N ILE A 176 -0.61 2.94 -12.13
CA ILE A 176 0.66 2.31 -11.75
C ILE A 176 1.20 1.43 -12.88
N ILE A 177 0.33 0.59 -13.46
CA ILE A 177 0.70 -0.34 -14.53
C ILE A 177 1.01 0.42 -15.82
N GLU A 178 0.19 1.40 -16.19
CA GLU A 178 0.39 2.20 -17.40
C GLU A 178 1.64 3.06 -17.32
N SER A 179 2.01 3.53 -16.12
CA SER A 179 3.21 4.36 -15.91
C SER A 179 4.50 3.61 -16.23
N ASP A 180 4.55 2.29 -16.11
CA ASP A 180 5.72 1.49 -16.51
C ASP A 180 5.87 1.40 -18.04
N ILE A 181 4.83 1.73 -18.80
CA ILE A 181 4.81 1.70 -20.27
C ILE A 181 4.91 3.12 -20.86
N ASP A 182 4.01 4.01 -20.45
CA ASP A 182 3.93 5.41 -20.88
C ASP A 182 3.53 6.31 -19.69
N PRO A 183 4.51 6.83 -18.93
CA PRO A 183 4.26 7.70 -17.79
C PRO A 183 3.48 8.98 -18.14
N THR A 184 3.68 9.51 -19.36
CA THR A 184 3.07 10.78 -19.77
C THR A 184 1.59 10.58 -20.08
N LYS A 185 1.26 9.50 -20.79
CA LYS A 185 -0.12 9.10 -21.05
C LYS A 185 -0.84 8.75 -19.76
N ALA A 186 -0.24 7.90 -18.92
CA ALA A 186 -0.81 7.47 -17.64
C ALA A 186 -1.20 8.67 -16.77
N ARG A 187 -0.29 9.65 -16.65
CA ARG A 187 -0.55 10.85 -15.85
C ARG A 187 -1.66 11.72 -16.44
N THR A 188 -1.68 11.91 -17.76
CA THR A 188 -2.70 12.69 -18.44
C THR A 188 -4.09 12.08 -18.23
N GLU A 189 -4.22 10.77 -18.45
CA GLU A 189 -5.49 10.07 -18.29
C GLU A 189 -5.94 10.03 -16.83
N LEU A 190 -5.05 9.75 -15.88
CA LEU A 190 -5.42 9.77 -14.46
C LEU A 190 -5.85 11.17 -14.00
N LEU A 191 -5.25 12.24 -14.53
CA LEU A 191 -5.68 13.61 -14.24
C LEU A 191 -7.09 13.89 -14.76
N GLU A 192 -7.44 13.42 -15.96
CA GLU A 192 -8.79 13.53 -16.50
C GLU A 192 -9.80 12.77 -15.63
N ARG A 193 -9.48 11.53 -15.23
CA ARG A 193 -10.29 10.73 -14.29
C ARG A 193 -10.50 11.47 -12.97
N TYR A 194 -9.43 12.03 -12.41
CA TYR A 194 -9.47 12.84 -11.20
C TYR A 194 -10.27 14.14 -11.36
N GLN A 195 -10.52 14.66 -12.56
CA GLN A 195 -11.40 15.82 -12.73
C GLN A 195 -12.89 15.44 -12.77
N GLN A 196 -13.19 14.17 -13.05
CA GLN A 196 -14.55 13.64 -13.22
C GLN A 196 -15.00 12.74 -12.05
N HIS A 197 -14.18 12.63 -11.00
CA HIS A 197 -14.42 11.76 -9.87
C HIS A 197 -15.67 12.14 -9.03
N ASP A 198 -16.14 11.17 -8.24
CA ASP A 198 -17.17 11.37 -7.23
C ASP A 198 -16.55 11.68 -5.84
N GLU A 199 -17.36 11.71 -4.79
CA GLU A 199 -16.90 12.05 -3.45
C GLU A 199 -16.31 10.85 -2.66
N GLN A 200 -15.99 9.73 -3.32
CA GLN A 200 -15.40 8.58 -2.63
C GLN A 200 -14.04 8.93 -2.02
N TRP A 201 -13.79 8.44 -0.80
CA TRP A 201 -12.60 8.81 -0.03
C TRP A 201 -11.29 8.42 -0.74
N GLY A 202 -11.29 7.33 -1.52
CA GLY A 202 -10.09 6.85 -2.21
C GLY A 202 -9.57 7.83 -3.27
N TRP A 203 -10.39 8.77 -3.75
CA TRP A 203 -9.90 9.84 -4.63
C TRP A 203 -8.94 10.81 -3.93
N VAL A 204 -8.92 10.87 -2.59
CA VAL A 204 -7.86 11.53 -1.83
C VAL A 204 -6.49 10.90 -2.14
N LEU A 205 -6.44 9.57 -2.29
CA LEU A 205 -5.21 8.85 -2.66
C LEU A 205 -4.79 9.13 -4.10
N VAL A 206 -5.74 9.28 -5.01
CA VAL A 206 -5.46 9.69 -6.41
C VAL A 206 -4.91 11.11 -6.45
N GLY A 207 -5.51 12.04 -5.71
CA GLY A 207 -5.02 13.41 -5.59
C GLY A 207 -3.59 13.47 -5.00
N LEU A 208 -3.31 12.61 -4.02
CA LEU A 208 -1.97 12.43 -3.44
C LEU A 208 -0.97 11.86 -4.47
N MET A 209 -1.37 10.82 -5.22
CA MET A 209 -0.57 10.19 -6.28
C MET A 209 -0.18 11.19 -7.38
N LEU A 210 -1.12 12.03 -7.82
CA LEU A 210 -0.93 13.02 -8.90
C LEU A 210 -0.24 14.32 -8.45
N ASP A 211 0.04 14.48 -7.16
CA ASP A 211 0.48 15.74 -6.55
C ASP A 211 -0.52 16.90 -6.80
N GLN A 212 -1.82 16.58 -6.86
CA GLN A 212 -2.91 17.58 -6.91
C GLN A 212 -3.41 17.96 -5.51
N LEU A 213 -3.10 17.13 -4.51
CA LEU A 213 -3.41 17.35 -3.11
C LEU A 213 -2.11 17.26 -2.30
N SER A 214 -1.82 18.27 -1.48
CA SER A 214 -0.65 18.20 -0.61
C SER A 214 -0.82 17.12 0.45
N GLU A 215 0.29 16.53 0.87
CA GLU A 215 0.32 15.47 1.88
C GLU A 215 -0.36 15.92 3.18
N GLU A 216 -0.13 17.16 3.62
CA GLU A 216 -0.75 17.73 4.81
C GLU A 216 -2.28 17.73 4.71
N VAL A 217 -2.83 18.13 3.55
CA VAL A 217 -4.29 18.17 3.35
C VAL A 217 -4.85 16.74 3.28
N ALA A 218 -4.18 15.84 2.55
CA ALA A 218 -4.58 14.44 2.46
C ALA A 218 -4.63 13.76 3.83
N PHE A 219 -3.57 13.92 4.64
CA PHE A 219 -3.51 13.35 5.98
C PHE A 219 -4.52 13.97 6.94
N LYS A 220 -4.76 15.28 6.88
CA LYS A 220 -5.86 15.91 7.65
C LYS A 220 -7.21 15.31 7.30
N ALA A 221 -7.48 15.08 6.01
CA ALA A 221 -8.72 14.45 5.56
C ALA A 221 -8.84 13.00 6.05
N ILE A 222 -7.75 12.22 5.99
CA ILE A 222 -7.71 10.84 6.50
C ILE A 222 -8.01 10.81 8.00
N ILE A 223 -7.36 11.66 8.80
CA ILE A 223 -7.57 11.73 10.25
C ILE A 223 -9.00 12.17 10.57
N ALA A 224 -9.49 13.24 9.94
CA ALA A 224 -10.83 13.76 10.18
C ALA A 224 -11.93 12.75 9.80
N GLY A 225 -11.68 11.95 8.76
CA GLY A 225 -12.60 10.92 8.29
C GLY A 225 -12.54 9.59 9.06
N SER A 226 -11.59 9.41 9.98
CA SER A 226 -11.34 8.12 10.66
C SER A 226 -11.63 8.23 12.14
N ARG A 227 -12.80 7.73 12.56
CA ARG A 227 -13.27 7.83 13.95
C ARG A 227 -12.64 6.80 14.89
N GLU A 228 -12.18 5.68 14.33
CA GLU A 228 -11.66 4.53 15.06
C GLU A 228 -10.25 4.20 14.58
N ASN A 229 -9.45 3.61 15.46
CA ASN A 229 -8.07 3.26 15.16
C ASN A 229 -7.96 2.26 13.99
N GLU A 230 -8.90 1.33 13.88
CA GLU A 230 -8.92 0.34 12.81
C GLU A 230 -9.04 0.99 11.43
N LEU A 231 -10.05 1.84 11.24
CA LEU A 231 -10.22 2.58 9.99
C LEU A 231 -9.05 3.52 9.71
N LEU A 232 -8.47 4.14 10.74
CA LEU A 232 -7.28 4.97 10.59
C LEU A 232 -6.08 4.15 10.11
N ALA A 233 -5.84 2.97 10.70
CA ALA A 233 -4.76 2.06 10.32
C ALA A 233 -4.91 1.59 8.86
N GLN A 234 -6.13 1.21 8.46
CA GLN A 234 -6.45 0.81 7.09
C GLN A 234 -6.11 1.93 6.09
N ARG A 235 -6.68 3.13 6.30
CA ARG A 235 -6.47 4.27 5.39
C ARG A 235 -5.03 4.76 5.35
N LEU A 236 -4.33 4.76 6.49
CA LEU A 236 -2.91 5.11 6.52
C LEU A 236 -2.05 4.06 5.80
N THR A 237 -2.40 2.78 5.90
CA THR A 237 -1.71 1.71 5.14
C THR A 237 -1.80 1.96 3.64
N GLU A 238 -2.99 2.25 3.13
CA GLU A 238 -3.20 2.60 1.72
C GLU A 238 -2.46 3.88 1.35
N ALA A 239 -2.64 4.95 2.13
CA ALA A 239 -2.01 6.26 1.87
C ALA A 239 -0.50 6.18 1.79
N TYR A 240 0.15 5.51 2.74
CA TYR A 240 1.60 5.37 2.71
C TYR A 240 2.08 4.46 1.59
N PHE A 241 1.35 3.40 1.24
CA PHE A 241 1.71 2.56 0.10
C PHE A 241 1.69 3.36 -1.21
N TYR A 242 0.59 4.05 -1.51
CA TYR A 242 0.47 4.82 -2.76
C TYR A 242 1.41 6.04 -2.79
N LEU A 243 1.63 6.70 -1.65
CA LEU A 243 2.64 7.75 -1.54
C LEU A 243 4.05 7.21 -1.77
N GLY A 244 4.34 6.01 -1.23
CA GLY A 244 5.58 5.28 -1.48
C GLY A 244 5.79 4.99 -2.96
N LYS A 245 4.75 4.50 -3.66
CA LYS A 245 4.79 4.26 -5.11
C LYS A 245 5.06 5.54 -5.89
N ARG A 246 4.42 6.65 -5.53
CA ARG A 246 4.68 7.96 -6.16
C ARG A 246 6.15 8.38 -6.03
N TYR A 247 6.70 8.33 -4.81
CA TYR A 247 8.11 8.69 -4.59
C TYR A 247 9.08 7.72 -5.27
N GLN A 248 8.73 6.43 -5.34
CA GLN A 248 9.52 5.44 -6.09
C GLN A 248 9.54 5.77 -7.59
N MET A 249 8.40 6.14 -8.18
CA MET A 249 8.32 6.58 -9.59
C MET A 249 9.11 7.87 -9.85
N GLN A 250 9.27 8.73 -8.86
CA GLN A 250 10.11 9.94 -8.92
C GLN A 250 11.61 9.66 -8.72
N GLY A 251 11.99 8.41 -8.42
CA GLY A 251 13.37 8.02 -8.12
C GLY A 251 13.82 8.32 -6.68
N GLU A 252 12.92 8.77 -5.81
CA GLU A 252 13.20 9.09 -4.41
C GLU A 252 13.09 7.85 -3.51
N LEU A 253 13.96 6.86 -3.75
CA LEU A 253 13.87 5.54 -3.12
C LEU A 253 13.95 5.58 -1.58
N ALA A 254 14.72 6.50 -1.01
CA ALA A 254 14.84 6.62 0.45
C ALA A 254 13.50 7.02 1.12
N HIS A 255 12.76 7.94 0.49
CA HIS A 255 11.42 8.33 0.92
C HIS A 255 10.44 7.17 0.73
N ALA A 256 10.43 6.54 -0.44
CA ALA A 256 9.58 5.39 -0.73
C ALA A 256 9.77 4.23 0.28
N LEU A 257 11.02 3.86 0.57
CA LEU A 257 11.36 2.84 1.57
C LEU A 257 10.80 3.16 2.96
N SER A 258 10.86 4.43 3.36
CA SER A 258 10.33 4.87 4.66
C SER A 258 8.81 4.76 4.71
N LEU A 259 8.14 5.13 3.62
CA LEU A 259 6.68 5.07 3.50
C LEU A 259 6.16 3.63 3.45
N TYR A 260 6.82 2.73 2.71
CA TYR A 260 6.47 1.30 2.76
C TYR A 260 6.64 0.70 4.15
N LYS A 261 7.68 1.11 4.89
CA LYS A 261 7.85 0.71 6.30
C LYS A 261 6.76 1.25 7.21
N LEU A 262 6.24 2.45 6.94
CA LEU A 262 5.08 2.98 7.66
C LEU A 262 3.82 2.20 7.33
N ALA A 263 3.57 1.86 6.06
CA ALA A 263 2.42 1.06 5.64
C ALA A 263 2.38 -0.30 6.35
N ILE A 264 3.50 -1.01 6.44
CA ILE A 264 3.56 -2.31 7.14
C ILE A 264 3.43 -2.18 8.66
N SER A 265 3.76 -1.02 9.24
CA SER A 265 3.83 -0.85 10.69
C SER A 265 2.48 -0.99 11.39
N PHE A 266 1.38 -0.87 10.65
CA PHE A 266 0.03 -0.91 11.20
C PHE A 266 -0.61 -2.31 11.26
N ASN A 267 0.06 -3.34 10.73
CA ASN A 267 -0.41 -4.73 10.78
C ASN A 267 -1.79 -4.97 10.10
N VAL A 268 -2.12 -4.23 9.04
CA VAL A 268 -3.35 -4.44 8.26
C VAL A 268 -3.13 -5.60 7.27
N TYR A 269 -3.04 -6.82 7.80
CA TYR A 269 -2.55 -8.00 7.07
C TYR A 269 -3.38 -8.37 5.84
N GLU A 270 -4.68 -8.12 5.88
CA GLU A 270 -5.63 -8.47 4.81
C GLU A 270 -5.45 -7.59 3.56
N TYR A 271 -4.86 -6.39 3.70
CA TYR A 271 -4.75 -5.43 2.62
C TYR A 271 -3.59 -5.78 1.68
N VAL A 272 -3.84 -5.63 0.37
CA VAL A 272 -2.83 -5.84 -0.66
C VAL A 272 -1.70 -4.82 -0.55
N GLU A 273 -1.98 -3.61 -0.10
CA GLU A 273 -1.01 -2.54 0.13
C GLU A 273 0.00 -2.91 1.22
N HIS A 274 -0.47 -3.53 2.32
CA HIS A 274 0.41 -4.04 3.36
C HIS A 274 1.31 -5.16 2.83
N ARG A 275 0.75 -6.07 2.02
CA ARG A 275 1.46 -7.21 1.43
C ARG A 275 2.50 -6.75 0.41
N TYR A 276 2.10 -5.93 -0.54
CA TYR A 276 2.96 -5.45 -1.61
C TYR A 276 3.97 -4.41 -1.14
N ALA A 277 3.76 -3.74 0.00
CA ALA A 277 4.84 -2.98 0.63
C ALA A 277 6.07 -3.85 0.93
N PHE A 278 5.91 -5.11 1.37
CA PHE A 278 7.04 -6.03 1.53
C PHE A 278 7.70 -6.36 0.19
N LEU A 279 6.90 -6.58 -0.86
CA LEU A 279 7.39 -6.89 -2.19
C LEU A 279 8.20 -5.72 -2.77
N GLU A 280 7.69 -4.48 -2.67
CA GLU A 280 8.40 -3.26 -3.10
C GLU A 280 9.71 -3.05 -2.31
N LEU A 281 9.69 -3.25 -0.99
CA LEU A 281 10.90 -3.21 -0.16
C LEU A 281 11.94 -4.24 -0.64
N GLY A 282 11.50 -5.46 -0.96
CA GLY A 282 12.36 -6.51 -1.51
C GLY A 282 12.97 -6.14 -2.86
N ARG A 283 12.17 -5.59 -3.78
CA ARG A 283 12.63 -5.15 -5.10
C ARG A 283 13.65 -4.01 -5.00
N ILE A 284 13.37 -2.98 -4.20
CA ILE A 284 14.30 -1.87 -3.99
C ILE A 284 15.63 -2.37 -3.40
N TYR A 285 15.57 -3.30 -2.44
CA TYR A 285 16.77 -3.90 -1.87
C TYR A 285 17.60 -4.68 -2.91
N GLN A 286 16.95 -5.50 -3.73
CA GLN A 286 17.62 -6.25 -4.80
C GLN A 286 18.29 -5.31 -5.81
N GLN A 287 17.57 -4.28 -6.27
CA GLN A 287 18.11 -3.27 -7.18
C GLN A 287 19.35 -2.58 -6.59
N ALA A 288 19.27 -2.11 -5.35
CA ALA A 288 20.40 -1.44 -4.69
C ALA A 288 21.63 -2.36 -4.57
N ARG A 289 21.41 -3.64 -4.27
CA ARG A 289 22.48 -4.65 -4.19
C ARG A 289 23.13 -4.88 -5.55
N GLU A 290 22.35 -4.99 -6.62
CA GLU A 290 22.86 -5.18 -7.98
C GLU A 290 23.68 -3.98 -8.45
N GLU A 291 23.20 -2.76 -8.21
CA GLU A 291 23.94 -1.53 -8.50
C GLU A 291 25.28 -1.47 -7.77
N GLN A 292 25.30 -1.85 -6.48
CA GLN A 292 26.55 -1.89 -5.71
C GLN A 292 27.54 -2.92 -6.26
N LEU A 293 27.06 -4.11 -6.63
CA LEU A 293 27.89 -5.14 -7.24
C LEU A 293 28.44 -4.71 -8.61
N ALA A 294 27.63 -4.02 -9.41
CA ALA A 294 28.06 -3.47 -10.70
C ALA A 294 29.16 -2.41 -10.52
N ARG A 295 29.00 -1.49 -9.56
CA ARG A 295 30.02 -0.48 -9.23
C ARG A 295 31.34 -1.11 -8.78
N ALA A 296 31.28 -2.08 -7.87
CA ALA A 296 32.48 -2.79 -7.39
C ALA A 296 33.22 -3.53 -8.52
N LYS A 297 32.49 -4.15 -9.45
CA LYS A 297 33.08 -4.78 -10.65
C LYS A 297 33.74 -3.75 -11.57
N ALA A 298 33.09 -2.61 -11.80
CA ALA A 298 33.64 -1.54 -12.64
C ALA A 298 34.95 -0.97 -12.05
N GLU A 299 34.98 -0.71 -10.74
CA GLU A 299 36.16 -0.25 -10.02
C GLU A 299 37.33 -1.25 -10.11
N ALA A 300 37.04 -2.54 -10.00
CA ALA A 300 38.04 -3.62 -10.12
C ALA A 300 38.60 -3.79 -11.54
N MET A 301 37.86 -3.39 -12.59
CA MET A 301 38.35 -3.43 -13.98
C MET A 301 39.19 -2.22 -14.38
N THR A 302 39.10 -1.12 -13.61
CA THR A 302 39.89 0.10 -13.81
C THR A 302 41.22 0.12 -13.04
N GLN A 303 41.49 -0.90 -12.22
CA GLN A 303 42.75 -1.12 -11.50
C GLN A 303 43.61 -2.17 -12.20
#